data_AF-A0A4R3NE90-F1
#
_entry.id   AF-A0A4R3NE90-F1
#
_cell.length_a   1.000
_cell.length_b   1.000
_cell.length_c   1.000
_cell.angle_alpha   90.00
_cell.angle_beta   90.00
_cell.angle_gamma   90.00
#
_symmetry.space_group_name_H-M   'P 1'
#
loop_
_entity.id
_entity.type
_entity.pdbx_description
1 polymer ?
#
loop_
_entity_poly.entity_id
_entity_poly.type
_entity_poly.pdbx_seq_one_letter_code
_entity_poly.pdbx_strand_id
1 'polypeptide(L)'
;SGLVRGSYRAEVRSINAAGAMSAPAIIDFDIQAPPKPVSIEMTGGMFSLTCVPRAGESAQHGYTFEFWFSDKKLANTNDLEVTTKSNRLGQGQFWTKESLKAGTDYWFYVRTVNSYGKSPFVEAVGQAYALPADIIDEMSGQFMTTEAAKRLEEQLNWVNESNLINSVATFEVQQDLFTKHGESVAQIKRLDRVFASAELAWAQSIVEVNASINGVKAGVIKNDQAIADLDKAFSKSVTELESSIGEVKSGVVKNDQAIASLNKSFAESQTQVQSKLDEQMAIVNTKATTEFTAKGEGYATWDVNAGVWYNKQFYKAGMVISAEVKAGKVSTYIGFMANNFAFINPTNGQFETFMYMKNGQIFMKETFIDKAWLNSVVVTDKMTSANYVPGKVGFNIDAKTGDAEFNKLLISGDFKIVGDAGRVLVDGTGMTVYDENGRWAVKVGRRPA
;
A
#
# COMPACT_ATOMS: atom_id res chain seq x y z
N SER A 1 -0.64 19.08 58.63
CA SER A 1 0.75 19.50 58.39
C SER A 1 1.43 18.42 57.58
N GLY A 2 2.25 18.78 56.60
CA GLY A 2 3.03 17.85 55.78
C GLY A 2 4.48 18.33 55.69
N LEU A 3 5.38 17.45 55.29
CA LEU A 3 6.77 17.82 55.00
C LEU A 3 6.79 18.67 53.72
N VAL A 4 7.57 19.77 53.74
CA VAL A 4 7.76 20.64 52.58
C VAL A 4 8.69 19.98 51.55
N ARG A 5 8.93 20.63 50.41
CA ARG A 5 9.94 20.14 49.45
C ARG A 5 11.32 20.16 50.12
N GLY A 6 12.04 19.05 50.09
CA GLY A 6 13.38 18.96 50.66
C GLY A 6 13.91 17.54 50.76
N SER A 7 15.16 17.43 51.16
CA SER A 7 15.81 16.17 51.54
C SER A 7 15.57 15.88 53.01
N TYR A 8 15.10 14.67 53.30
CA TYR A 8 14.71 14.26 54.63
C TYR A 8 15.46 12.99 55.02
N ARG A 9 15.80 12.94 56.31
CA ARG A 9 16.27 11.74 56.97
C ARG A 9 15.20 11.32 57.97
N ALA A 10 14.63 10.13 57.78
CA ALA A 10 13.79 9.51 58.79
C ALA A 10 14.64 8.57 59.63
N GLU A 11 14.62 8.79 60.95
CA GLU A 11 15.21 7.87 61.92
C GLU A 11 14.11 7.20 62.73
N VAL A 12 14.14 5.87 62.79
CA VAL A 12 13.24 5.08 63.63
C VAL A 12 14.05 4.37 64.69
N ARG A 13 13.62 4.53 65.96
CA ARG A 13 14.18 3.83 67.12
C ARG A 13 13.05 3.22 67.92
N SER A 14 13.30 2.04 68.49
CA SER A 14 12.39 1.45 69.47
C SER A 14 12.81 1.88 70.87
N ILE A 15 11.84 2.17 71.74
CA ILE A 15 12.07 2.47 73.16
C ILE A 15 11.30 1.46 74.02
N ASN A 16 11.95 0.90 75.04
CA ASN A 16 11.28 0.01 75.98
C ASN A 16 10.60 0.80 77.12
N ALA A 17 9.79 0.12 77.94
CA ALA A 17 9.03 0.76 79.02
C ALA A 17 9.90 1.44 80.10
N ALA A 18 11.20 1.11 80.17
CA ALA A 18 12.17 1.73 81.08
C ALA A 18 12.97 2.88 80.44
N GLY A 19 12.70 3.23 79.18
CA GLY A 19 13.32 4.37 78.48
C GLY A 19 14.58 4.04 77.69
N ALA A 20 15.03 2.78 77.62
CA ALA A 20 16.21 2.41 76.83
C ALA A 20 15.87 2.35 75.33
N MET A 21 16.71 2.97 74.50
CA MET A 21 16.52 3.07 73.04
C MET A 21 17.43 2.11 72.26
N SER A 22 16.91 1.57 71.16
CA SER A 22 17.70 0.80 70.19
C SER A 22 18.66 1.68 69.37
N ALA A 23 19.57 1.03 68.64
CA ALA A 23 20.26 1.69 67.53
C ALA A 23 19.21 2.19 66.48
N PRO A 24 19.46 3.34 65.81
CA PRO A 24 18.57 3.85 64.78
C PRO A 24 18.59 3.03 63.50
N ALA A 25 17.41 2.82 62.92
CA ALA A 25 17.26 2.54 61.50
C ALA A 25 17.06 3.86 60.75
N ILE A 26 17.84 4.10 59.70
CA ILE A 26 17.89 5.37 58.97
C ILE A 26 17.49 5.14 57.51
N ILE A 27 16.63 6.01 56.98
CA ILE A 27 16.35 6.12 55.54
C ILE A 27 16.38 7.59 55.11
N ASP A 28 17.12 7.85 54.03
CA ASP A 28 17.16 9.16 53.37
C ASP A 28 16.20 9.14 52.18
N PHE A 29 15.37 10.20 52.04
CA PHE A 29 14.42 10.35 50.94
C PHE A 29 14.19 11.83 50.61
N ASP A 30 13.80 12.15 49.37
CA ASP A 30 13.52 13.51 48.95
C ASP A 30 12.04 13.64 48.58
N ILE A 31 11.44 14.75 48.98
CA ILE A 31 10.11 15.14 48.53
C ILE A 31 10.30 16.17 47.43
N GLN A 32 10.62 15.73 46.22
CA GLN A 32 10.78 16.62 45.07
C GLN A 32 10.48 15.94 43.73
N ALA A 33 10.25 16.76 42.70
CA ALA A 33 10.19 16.29 41.33
C ALA A 33 11.50 15.59 40.95
N PRO A 34 11.43 14.47 40.21
CA PRO A 34 12.61 13.70 39.86
C PRO A 34 13.47 14.47 38.83
N PRO A 35 14.77 14.14 38.71
CA PRO A 35 15.60 14.67 37.65
C PRO A 35 15.07 14.23 36.27
N LYS A 36 15.28 15.08 35.26
CA LYS A 36 14.95 14.75 33.86
C LYS A 36 15.78 13.56 33.35
N PRO A 37 15.35 12.86 32.29
CA PRO A 37 16.16 11.81 31.66
C PRO A 37 17.55 12.33 31.29
N VAL A 38 18.59 11.49 31.46
CA VAL A 38 19.97 11.87 31.12
C VAL A 38 20.30 11.67 29.66
N SER A 39 19.70 10.64 29.05
CA SER A 39 19.77 10.37 27.62
C SER A 39 18.50 9.65 27.17
N ILE A 40 18.28 9.65 25.87
CA ILE A 40 17.22 8.88 25.24
C ILE A 40 17.86 8.14 24.07
N GLU A 41 17.74 6.82 24.09
CA GLU A 41 18.13 5.97 22.96
C GLU A 41 16.94 5.83 22.02
N MET A 42 17.18 6.09 20.74
CA MET A 42 16.18 5.98 19.69
C MET A 42 16.59 4.85 18.74
N THR A 43 15.80 3.78 18.74
CA THR A 43 16.03 2.61 17.88
C THR A 43 14.97 2.60 16.80
N GLY A 44 15.37 2.89 15.56
CA GLY A 44 14.51 2.69 14.40
C GLY A 44 14.18 1.20 14.23
N GLY A 45 12.94 0.89 13.90
CA GLY A 45 12.47 -0.43 13.51
C GLY A 45 11.67 -0.33 12.20
N MET A 46 11.21 -1.49 11.71
CA MET A 46 10.35 -1.54 10.52
C MET A 46 9.06 -0.74 10.76
N PHE A 47 8.87 0.36 10.02
CA PHE A 47 7.77 1.32 10.21
C PHE A 47 7.49 1.71 11.67
N SER A 48 8.51 1.64 12.52
CA SER A 48 8.37 1.83 13.95
C SER A 48 9.60 2.53 14.53
N LEU A 49 9.40 3.15 15.69
CA LEU A 49 10.46 3.84 16.41
C LEU A 49 10.30 3.56 17.90
N THR A 50 11.34 3.00 18.50
CA THR A 50 11.38 2.70 19.93
C THR A 50 12.22 3.73 20.66
N CYS A 51 11.63 4.33 21.70
CA CYS A 51 12.25 5.33 22.56
C CYS A 51 12.55 4.71 23.93
N VAL A 52 13.83 4.65 24.30
CA VAL A 52 14.30 4.10 25.59
C VAL A 52 15.05 5.19 26.37
N PRO A 53 14.39 5.85 27.33
CA PRO A 53 15.01 6.87 28.18
C PRO A 53 15.92 6.20 29.23
N ARG A 54 17.02 6.89 29.59
CA ARG A 54 17.89 6.49 30.69
C ARG A 54 17.71 7.47 31.85
N ALA A 55 17.54 6.93 33.06
CA ALA A 55 17.47 7.72 34.28
C ALA A 55 18.88 8.14 34.75
N GLY A 56 18.96 9.26 35.47
CA GLY A 56 20.19 9.64 36.17
C GLY A 56 20.40 8.85 37.46
N GLU A 57 21.65 8.72 37.89
CA GLU A 57 22.05 7.98 39.10
C GLU A 57 21.38 8.47 40.40
N SER A 58 20.95 9.74 40.44
CA SER A 58 20.24 10.34 41.58
C SER A 58 18.72 10.18 41.53
N ALA A 59 18.18 9.42 40.59
CA ALA A 59 16.74 9.19 40.49
C ALA A 59 16.31 8.20 41.58
N GLN A 60 15.58 8.71 42.60
CA GLN A 60 15.09 7.92 43.73
C GLN A 60 14.19 6.75 43.31
N HIS A 61 13.96 5.76 44.17
CA HIS A 61 13.02 4.68 43.87
C HIS A 61 11.59 5.25 43.67
N GLY A 62 10.84 4.74 42.68
CA GLY A 62 9.42 5.08 42.47
C GLY A 62 9.11 6.14 41.41
N TYR A 63 9.97 6.35 40.40
CA TYR A 63 9.62 7.12 39.20
C TYR A 63 9.25 6.23 37.99
N THR A 64 8.60 6.85 37.01
CA THR A 64 8.38 6.32 35.66
C THR A 64 8.67 7.41 34.62
N PHE A 65 8.75 7.05 33.35
CA PHE A 65 8.83 8.03 32.26
C PHE A 65 7.46 8.29 31.67
N GLU A 66 7.18 9.54 31.31
CA GLU A 66 6.01 9.93 30.52
C GLU A 66 6.45 10.31 29.11
N PHE A 67 5.79 9.71 28.13
CA PHE A 67 6.14 9.81 26.71
C PHE A 67 5.12 10.66 25.95
N TRP A 68 5.63 11.55 25.12
CA TRP A 68 4.88 12.38 24.19
C TRP A 68 5.51 12.30 22.81
N PHE A 69 4.69 12.37 21.76
CA PHE A 69 5.11 12.13 20.38
C PHE A 69 4.61 13.21 19.43
N SER A 70 5.49 13.64 18.51
CA SER A 70 5.18 14.59 17.45
C SER A 70 5.76 14.16 16.10
N ASP A 71 5.03 14.41 15.03
CA ASP A 71 5.48 14.26 13.64
C ASP A 71 6.26 15.48 13.12
N LYS A 72 6.38 16.52 13.95
CA LYS A 72 7.14 17.75 13.67
C LYS A 72 7.93 18.19 14.89
N LYS A 73 9.12 18.75 14.66
CA LYS A 73 9.90 19.39 15.71
C LYS A 73 9.11 20.55 16.34
N LEU A 74 9.00 20.56 17.65
CA LEU A 74 8.41 21.67 18.40
C LEU A 74 9.40 22.83 18.56
N ALA A 75 8.89 24.02 18.89
CA ALA A 75 9.75 25.20 19.04
C ALA A 75 10.67 25.11 20.28
N ASN A 76 10.22 24.42 21.34
CA ASN A 76 10.96 24.18 22.57
C ASN A 76 10.35 23.01 23.37
N THR A 77 10.98 22.66 24.49
CA THR A 77 10.61 21.53 25.36
C THR A 77 9.85 21.97 26.62
N ASN A 78 9.26 23.16 26.66
CA ASN A 78 8.49 23.60 27.83
C ASN A 78 7.16 22.84 27.94
N ASP A 79 6.59 22.81 29.14
CA ASP A 79 5.38 22.03 29.43
C ASP A 79 4.19 22.46 28.54
N LEU A 80 3.99 23.75 28.31
CA LEU A 80 2.85 24.25 27.52
C LEU A 80 2.97 23.83 26.04
N GLU A 81 4.14 23.99 25.44
CA GLU A 81 4.39 23.67 24.04
C GLU A 81 4.21 22.17 23.79
N VAL A 82 4.85 21.33 24.60
CA VAL A 82 4.76 19.87 24.46
C VAL A 82 3.33 19.38 24.69
N THR A 83 2.67 19.82 25.76
CA THR A 83 1.34 19.29 26.10
C THR A 83 0.21 19.77 25.19
N THR A 84 0.42 20.86 24.44
CA THR A 84 -0.58 21.41 23.51
C THR A 84 -0.38 20.96 22.06
N LYS A 85 0.87 20.71 21.64
CA LYS A 85 1.21 20.46 20.23
C LYS A 85 1.73 19.06 19.93
N SER A 86 1.79 18.17 20.93
CA SER A 86 2.18 16.78 20.73
C SER A 86 1.17 15.84 21.38
N ASN A 87 1.25 14.55 21.02
CA ASN A 87 0.31 13.53 21.50
C ASN A 87 0.91 12.78 22.69
N ARG A 88 0.19 12.76 23.81
CA ARG A 88 0.58 11.94 24.96
C ARG A 88 0.40 10.46 24.62
N LEU A 89 1.46 9.68 24.79
CA LEU A 89 1.45 8.25 24.52
C LEU A 89 1.10 7.45 25.77
N GLY A 90 1.78 7.74 26.88
CA GLY A 90 1.56 7.03 28.15
C GLY A 90 2.75 7.13 29.10
N GLN A 91 2.79 6.23 30.08
CA GLN A 91 3.90 6.11 31.03
C GLN A 91 4.48 4.69 31.01
N GLY A 92 5.80 4.56 31.18
CA GLY A 92 6.49 3.28 31.10
C GLY A 92 8.02 3.42 31.19
N GLN A 93 8.74 2.34 30.91
CA GLN A 93 10.21 2.34 30.84
C GLN A 93 10.72 2.56 29.40
N PHE A 94 9.90 2.24 28.40
CA PHE A 94 10.15 2.52 26.99
C PHE A 94 8.80 2.72 26.29
N TRP A 95 8.84 3.21 25.06
CA TRP A 95 7.65 3.25 24.21
C TRP A 95 8.01 2.95 22.75
N THR A 96 7.20 2.13 22.08
CA THR A 96 7.32 1.86 20.65
C THR A 96 6.15 2.51 19.91
N LYS A 97 6.46 3.34 18.91
CA LYS A 97 5.47 3.94 18.02
C LYS A 97 5.52 3.26 16.66
N GLU A 98 4.41 2.68 16.23
CA GLU A 98 4.28 1.97 14.96
C GLU A 98 3.59 2.82 13.88
N SER A 99 3.50 2.27 12.67
CA SER A 99 2.88 2.91 11.49
C SER A 99 3.52 4.25 11.11
N LEU A 100 4.84 4.32 11.22
CA LEU A 100 5.65 5.49 10.88
C LEU A 100 6.17 5.39 9.44
N LYS A 101 6.36 6.54 8.78
CA LYS A 101 6.98 6.58 7.46
C LYS A 101 8.49 6.38 7.58
N ALA A 102 9.05 5.50 6.76
CA ALA A 102 10.50 5.30 6.71
C ALA A 102 11.21 6.59 6.27
N GLY A 103 12.39 6.86 6.84
CA GLY A 103 13.21 8.03 6.49
C GLY A 103 12.61 9.40 6.87
N THR A 104 11.54 9.41 7.67
CA THR A 104 10.94 10.64 8.22
C THR A 104 11.40 10.84 9.67
N ASP A 105 11.83 12.05 10.01
CA ASP A 105 12.17 12.41 11.38
C ASP A 105 10.90 12.45 12.25
N TYR A 106 10.97 11.79 13.40
CA TYR A 106 9.92 11.83 14.42
C TYR A 106 10.52 12.20 15.77
N TRP A 107 9.76 12.97 16.56
CA TRP A 107 10.23 13.51 17.84
C TRP A 107 9.49 12.88 19.02
N PHE A 108 10.27 12.42 19.99
CA PHE A 108 9.80 12.06 21.32
C PHE A 108 10.17 13.15 22.32
N TYR A 109 9.21 13.51 23.16
CA TYR A 109 9.41 14.37 24.32
C TYR A 109 9.15 13.56 25.57
N VAL A 110 10.20 13.32 26.36
CA VAL A 110 10.13 12.45 27.53
C VAL A 110 10.49 13.20 28.79
N ARG A 111 9.75 12.94 29.86
CA ARG A 111 10.07 13.44 31.21
C ARG A 111 9.93 12.34 32.25
N THR A 112 10.60 12.52 33.38
CA THR A 112 10.49 11.65 34.54
C THR A 112 9.34 12.13 35.42
N VAL A 113 8.56 11.21 36.00
CA VAL A 113 7.41 11.51 36.86
C VAL A 113 7.44 10.62 38.10
N ASN A 114 7.21 11.19 39.28
CA ASN A 114 6.96 10.46 40.53
C ASN A 114 5.72 11.05 41.24
N SER A 115 5.38 10.54 42.42
CA SER A 115 4.22 11.01 43.21
C SER A 115 4.32 12.47 43.67
N TYR A 116 5.49 13.11 43.58
CA TYR A 116 5.77 14.45 44.09
C TYR A 116 5.93 15.49 42.98
N GLY A 117 6.06 15.08 41.70
CA GLY A 117 6.14 16.00 40.59
C GLY A 117 6.69 15.42 39.29
N LYS A 118 6.94 16.33 38.36
CA LYS A 118 7.36 16.06 36.98
C LYS A 118 8.63 16.84 36.67
N SER A 119 9.57 16.20 35.98
CA SER A 119 10.74 16.89 35.45
C SER A 119 10.39 17.72 34.20
N PRO A 120 11.28 18.63 33.76
CA PRO A 120 11.23 19.15 32.39
C PRO A 120 11.38 18.03 31.35
N PHE A 121 10.91 18.30 30.13
CA PHE A 121 11.05 17.39 28.98
C PHE A 121 12.46 17.39 28.40
N VAL A 122 12.82 16.23 27.83
CA VAL A 122 13.99 16.01 26.98
C VAL A 122 13.49 15.57 25.59
N GLU A 123 14.03 16.20 24.55
CA GLU A 123 13.73 15.88 23.15
C GLU A 123 14.65 14.76 22.66
N ALA A 124 14.10 13.85 21.88
CA ALA A 124 14.85 12.88 21.08
C ALA A 124 14.24 12.79 19.67
N VAL A 125 15.09 12.55 18.68
CA VAL A 125 14.67 12.37 17.28
C VAL A 125 15.17 11.02 16.77
N GLY A 126 14.36 10.38 15.94
CA GLY A 126 14.75 9.17 15.24
C GLY A 126 13.91 8.94 13.99
N GLN A 127 14.37 8.00 13.17
CA GLN A 127 13.69 7.61 11.93
C GLN A 127 13.35 6.12 11.98
N ALA A 128 12.17 5.76 11.48
CA ALA A 128 11.89 4.37 11.13
C ALA A 128 12.66 4.00 9.85
N TYR A 129 13.01 2.74 9.68
CA TYR A 129 13.57 2.23 8.42
C TYR A 129 12.61 1.24 7.76
N ALA A 130 12.85 0.95 6.49
CA ALA A 130 12.21 -0.13 5.77
C ALA A 130 13.13 -0.58 4.64
N LEU A 131 13.17 -1.88 4.34
CA LEU A 131 13.84 -2.41 3.14
C LEU A 131 12.88 -2.34 1.95
N PRO A 132 13.35 -2.04 0.72
CA PRO A 132 12.48 -1.97 -0.46
C PRO A 132 11.65 -3.23 -0.72
N ALA A 133 12.20 -4.41 -0.46
CA ALA A 133 11.48 -5.69 -0.60
C ALA A 133 10.32 -5.79 0.40
N ASP A 134 10.57 -5.50 1.68
CA ASP A 134 9.56 -5.55 2.73
C ASP A 134 8.45 -4.51 2.52
N ILE A 135 8.76 -3.35 1.92
CA ILE A 135 7.75 -2.35 1.51
C ILE A 135 6.85 -2.93 0.42
N ILE A 136 7.43 -3.57 -0.61
CA ILE A 136 6.65 -4.18 -1.70
C ILE A 136 5.80 -5.31 -1.15
N ASP A 137 6.32 -6.14 -0.26
CA ASP A 137 5.59 -7.26 0.34
C ASP A 137 4.47 -6.77 1.26
N GLU A 138 4.71 -5.75 2.08
CA GLU A 138 3.67 -5.11 2.91
C GLU A 138 2.60 -4.42 2.05
N MET A 139 3.00 -3.65 1.02
CA MET A 139 2.06 -3.01 0.10
C MET A 139 1.27 -4.03 -0.71
N SER A 140 1.92 -5.12 -1.13
CA SER A 140 1.29 -6.26 -1.80
C SER A 140 0.30 -6.93 -0.85
N GLY A 141 0.69 -7.21 0.39
CA GLY A 141 -0.17 -7.75 1.44
C GLY A 141 -1.41 -6.87 1.69
N GLN A 142 -1.22 -5.56 1.82
CA GLN A 142 -2.32 -4.60 1.96
C GLN A 142 -3.23 -4.59 0.74
N PHE A 143 -2.66 -4.55 -0.48
CA PHE A 143 -3.43 -4.62 -1.72
C PHE A 143 -4.25 -5.91 -1.82
N MET A 144 -3.68 -7.07 -1.44
CA MET A 144 -4.38 -8.36 -1.47
C MET A 144 -5.61 -8.44 -0.56
N THR A 145 -5.77 -7.52 0.41
CA THR A 145 -6.99 -7.43 1.24
C THR A 145 -8.13 -6.60 0.62
N THR A 146 -7.86 -5.90 -0.49
CA THR A 146 -8.80 -4.97 -1.15
C THR A 146 -9.79 -5.70 -2.03
N GLU A 147 -10.88 -5.04 -2.41
CA GLU A 147 -11.80 -5.58 -3.40
C GLU A 147 -11.14 -5.67 -4.79
N ALA A 148 -10.25 -4.72 -5.12
CA ALA A 148 -9.47 -4.76 -6.36
C ALA A 148 -8.66 -6.05 -6.53
N ALA A 149 -7.97 -6.50 -5.47
CA ALA A 149 -7.17 -7.72 -5.53
C ALA A 149 -8.04 -8.98 -5.61
N LYS A 150 -9.15 -9.03 -4.87
CA LYS A 150 -10.11 -10.14 -5.01
C LYS A 150 -10.62 -10.25 -6.43
N ARG A 151 -10.91 -9.12 -7.10
CA ARG A 151 -11.30 -9.12 -8.52
C ARG A 151 -10.17 -9.71 -9.38
N LEU A 152 -8.92 -9.28 -9.20
CA LEU A 152 -7.78 -9.88 -9.93
C LEU A 152 -7.62 -11.39 -9.66
N GLU A 153 -7.90 -11.85 -8.45
CA GLU A 153 -7.88 -13.27 -8.11
C GLU A 153 -9.05 -14.04 -8.75
N GLU A 154 -10.27 -13.49 -8.75
CA GLU A 154 -11.41 -14.02 -9.51
C GLU A 154 -11.05 -14.13 -11.01
N GLN A 155 -10.35 -13.13 -11.56
CA GLN A 155 -9.85 -13.17 -12.93
C GLN A 155 -8.80 -14.27 -13.13
N LEU A 156 -7.98 -14.57 -12.12
CA LEU A 156 -7.07 -15.70 -12.14
C LEU A 156 -7.83 -17.04 -12.21
N ASN A 157 -9.00 -17.12 -11.57
CA ASN A 157 -9.79 -18.34 -11.43
C ASN A 157 -10.92 -18.49 -12.47
N TRP A 158 -11.15 -17.49 -13.32
CA TRP A 158 -12.23 -17.38 -14.32
C TRP A 158 -12.39 -18.58 -15.29
N VAL A 159 -11.43 -19.52 -15.34
CA VAL A 159 -11.47 -20.70 -16.22
C VAL A 159 -12.59 -21.70 -15.84
N ASN A 160 -13.23 -21.56 -14.67
CA ASN A 160 -14.14 -22.59 -14.13
C ASN A 160 -15.64 -22.29 -14.16
N GLU A 161 -16.09 -21.09 -14.52
CA GLU A 161 -17.52 -20.74 -14.44
C GLU A 161 -18.04 -20.14 -15.75
N SER A 162 -18.35 -21.02 -16.69
CA SER A 162 -19.30 -20.75 -17.77
C SER A 162 -20.57 -21.58 -17.56
N ASN A 163 -21.19 -21.43 -16.39
CA ASN A 163 -22.53 -21.98 -16.16
C ASN A 163 -23.56 -20.91 -16.56
N LEU A 164 -23.86 -20.85 -17.85
CA LEU A 164 -24.98 -20.09 -18.38
C LEU A 164 -26.29 -20.58 -17.76
N ILE A 165 -27.11 -19.62 -17.37
CA ILE A 165 -28.38 -19.78 -16.67
C ILE A 165 -29.31 -20.67 -17.51
N ASN A 166 -29.71 -21.81 -16.94
CA ASN A 166 -30.69 -22.71 -17.52
C ASN A 166 -32.08 -22.05 -17.41
N SER A 167 -32.60 -21.44 -18.47
CA SER A 167 -33.95 -20.85 -18.47
C SER A 167 -34.99 -21.97 -18.46
N VAL A 168 -35.66 -22.16 -17.32
CA VAL A 168 -36.76 -23.13 -17.19
C VAL A 168 -37.95 -22.69 -18.06
N ALA A 169 -38.31 -23.54 -19.02
CA ALA A 169 -39.50 -23.40 -19.84
C ALA A 169 -40.72 -24.01 -19.14
N THR A 170 -41.76 -23.19 -18.92
CA THR A 170 -43.16 -23.62 -18.86
C THR A 170 -44.02 -22.52 -19.49
N PHE A 171 -44.67 -22.84 -20.61
CA PHE A 171 -45.46 -21.90 -21.43
C PHE A 171 -46.94 -21.93 -21.02
N GLU A 172 -47.57 -20.75 -20.94
CA GLU A 172 -49.00 -20.55 -21.25
C GLU A 172 -49.15 -19.21 -22.02
N VAL A 173 -49.25 -19.36 -23.36
CA VAL A 173 -49.60 -18.41 -24.45
C VAL A 173 -48.82 -17.08 -24.59
N GLN A 174 -48.08 -17.00 -25.72
CA GLN A 174 -47.21 -15.90 -26.19
C GLN A 174 -47.79 -15.20 -27.43
N GLN A 175 -47.41 -13.94 -27.67
CA GLN A 175 -47.45 -13.35 -29.02
C GLN A 175 -46.29 -13.93 -29.84
N ASP A 176 -46.62 -14.56 -30.97
CA ASP A 176 -45.66 -15.09 -31.95
C ASP A 176 -45.93 -14.43 -33.31
N LEU A 177 -44.91 -13.77 -33.86
CA LEU A 177 -44.92 -13.20 -35.20
C LEU A 177 -43.79 -13.84 -36.00
N PHE A 178 -44.12 -14.57 -37.07
CA PHE A 178 -43.11 -15.18 -37.92
C PHE A 178 -43.47 -15.11 -39.39
N THR A 179 -42.45 -15.17 -40.25
CA THR A 179 -42.58 -15.36 -41.69
C THR A 179 -41.56 -16.37 -42.17
N LYS A 180 -41.91 -17.10 -43.23
CA LYS A 180 -41.06 -18.12 -43.83
C LYS A 180 -41.13 -18.03 -45.36
N HIS A 181 -39.99 -18.09 -46.02
CA HIS A 181 -39.87 -18.17 -47.47
C HIS A 181 -38.74 -19.12 -47.85
N GLY A 182 -39.08 -20.31 -48.36
CA GLY A 182 -38.11 -21.40 -48.58
C GLY A 182 -37.45 -21.84 -47.26
N GLU A 183 -36.13 -21.80 -47.21
CA GLU A 183 -35.32 -22.07 -46.00
C GLU A 183 -35.16 -20.85 -45.07
N SER A 184 -35.63 -19.67 -45.49
CA SER A 184 -35.51 -18.45 -44.69
C SER A 184 -36.62 -18.36 -43.65
N VAL A 185 -36.27 -18.07 -42.40
CA VAL A 185 -37.19 -17.87 -41.28
C VAL A 185 -36.84 -16.56 -40.57
N ALA A 186 -37.85 -15.75 -40.26
CA ALA A 186 -37.74 -14.63 -39.32
C ALA A 186 -38.88 -14.74 -38.30
N GLN A 187 -38.57 -14.58 -37.01
CA GLN A 187 -39.52 -14.80 -35.91
C GLN A 187 -39.27 -13.84 -34.74
N ILE A 188 -40.35 -13.40 -34.10
CA ILE A 188 -40.37 -12.69 -32.82
C ILE A 188 -41.33 -13.42 -31.88
N LYS A 189 -40.84 -13.86 -30.71
CA LYS A 189 -41.68 -14.39 -29.62
C LYS A 189 -41.61 -13.47 -28.41
N ARG A 190 -42.76 -13.27 -27.74
CA ARG A 190 -42.84 -12.47 -26.51
C ARG A 190 -43.69 -13.18 -25.45
N LEU A 191 -43.16 -13.24 -24.22
CA LEU A 191 -43.87 -13.68 -23.01
C LEU A 191 -43.80 -12.58 -21.94
N ASP A 192 -44.95 -12.13 -21.46
CA ASP A 192 -45.05 -11.16 -20.37
C ASP A 192 -45.83 -11.78 -19.19
N ARG A 193 -45.32 -11.63 -17.97
CA ARG A 193 -45.92 -12.17 -16.74
C ARG A 193 -45.90 -11.12 -15.63
N VAL A 194 -46.98 -11.03 -14.85
CA VAL A 194 -47.10 -10.12 -13.70
C VAL A 194 -47.81 -10.80 -12.54
N PHE A 195 -47.48 -10.39 -11.32
CA PHE A 195 -48.12 -10.85 -10.10
C PHE A 195 -48.02 -9.79 -9.01
N ALA A 196 -49.04 -9.68 -8.17
CA ALA A 196 -49.04 -8.82 -7.01
C ALA A 196 -49.84 -9.43 -5.84
N SER A 197 -49.32 -9.30 -4.63
CA SER A 197 -49.95 -9.63 -3.36
C SER A 197 -49.69 -8.53 -2.32
N ALA A 198 -50.14 -8.72 -1.08
CA ALA A 198 -49.87 -7.79 0.02
C ALA A 198 -48.38 -7.65 0.38
N GLU A 199 -47.55 -8.64 0.04
CA GLU A 199 -46.15 -8.73 0.48
C GLU A 199 -45.14 -8.81 -0.68
N LEU A 200 -45.61 -9.04 -1.91
CA LEU A 200 -44.76 -9.28 -3.07
C LEU A 200 -45.40 -8.77 -4.37
N ALA A 201 -44.63 -8.05 -5.17
CA ALA A 201 -44.96 -7.70 -6.55
C ALA A 201 -43.80 -8.14 -7.47
N TRP A 202 -44.13 -8.76 -8.60
CA TRP A 202 -43.13 -9.05 -9.62
C TRP A 202 -43.68 -8.92 -11.04
N ALA A 203 -42.79 -8.59 -11.97
CA ALA A 203 -43.03 -8.51 -13.40
C ALA A 203 -41.86 -9.12 -14.16
N GLN A 204 -42.15 -9.79 -15.27
CA GLN A 204 -41.15 -10.36 -16.15
C GLN A 204 -41.55 -10.24 -17.61
N SER A 205 -40.60 -9.89 -18.48
CA SER A 205 -40.75 -9.90 -19.93
C SER A 205 -39.61 -10.67 -20.57
N ILE A 206 -39.95 -11.61 -21.47
CA ILE A 206 -38.99 -12.35 -22.29
C ILE A 206 -39.31 -12.07 -23.75
N VAL A 207 -38.32 -11.58 -24.49
CA VAL A 207 -38.40 -11.32 -25.94
C VAL A 207 -37.31 -12.11 -26.65
N GLU A 208 -37.69 -12.87 -27.66
CA GLU A 208 -36.78 -13.62 -28.52
C GLU A 208 -36.98 -13.15 -29.97
N VAL A 209 -35.92 -12.70 -30.63
CA VAL A 209 -35.90 -12.29 -32.04
C VAL A 209 -34.92 -13.18 -32.78
N ASN A 210 -35.39 -13.92 -33.77
CA ASN A 210 -34.57 -14.87 -34.53
C ASN A 210 -34.69 -14.63 -36.03
N ALA A 211 -33.57 -14.80 -36.73
CA ALA A 211 -33.51 -14.89 -38.18
C ALA A 211 -32.59 -16.03 -38.60
N SER A 212 -32.96 -16.79 -39.63
CA SER A 212 -32.10 -17.82 -40.20
C SER A 212 -32.33 -18.03 -41.69
N ILE A 213 -31.27 -18.40 -42.40
CA ILE A 213 -31.29 -18.76 -43.83
C ILE A 213 -30.11 -19.70 -44.12
N ASN A 214 -30.35 -20.84 -44.77
CA ASN A 214 -29.31 -21.76 -45.26
C ASN A 214 -28.18 -22.07 -44.23
N GLY A 215 -28.55 -22.31 -42.96
CA GLY A 215 -27.59 -22.60 -41.88
C GLY A 215 -26.92 -21.38 -41.23
N VAL A 216 -27.16 -20.15 -41.73
CA VAL A 216 -26.82 -18.89 -41.07
C VAL A 216 -27.91 -18.54 -40.06
N LYS A 217 -27.53 -18.19 -38.84
CA LYS A 217 -28.47 -17.84 -37.75
C LYS A 217 -28.03 -16.56 -37.06
N ALA A 218 -29.01 -15.75 -36.68
CA ALA A 218 -28.86 -14.60 -35.80
C ALA A 218 -30.01 -14.58 -34.80
N GLY A 219 -29.71 -14.33 -33.54
CA GLY A 219 -30.67 -14.34 -32.43
C GLY A 219 -30.40 -13.22 -31.44
N VAL A 220 -31.47 -12.68 -30.87
CA VAL A 220 -31.43 -11.79 -29.72
C VAL A 220 -32.44 -12.30 -28.69
N ILE A 221 -31.99 -12.54 -27.47
CA ILE A 221 -32.84 -12.91 -26.35
C ILE A 221 -32.71 -11.83 -25.28
N LYS A 222 -33.83 -11.30 -24.82
CA LYS A 222 -33.91 -10.35 -23.70
C LYS A 222 -34.83 -10.89 -22.62
N ASN A 223 -34.37 -10.90 -21.37
CA ASN A 223 -35.14 -11.28 -20.20
C ASN A 223 -35.03 -10.20 -19.13
N ASP A 224 -36.09 -9.44 -18.95
CA ASP A 224 -36.21 -8.38 -17.95
C ASP A 224 -37.07 -8.88 -16.77
N GLN A 225 -36.58 -8.67 -15.55
CA GLN A 225 -37.26 -9.03 -14.32
C GLN A 225 -37.23 -7.85 -13.34
N ALA A 226 -38.38 -7.58 -12.71
CA ALA A 226 -38.51 -6.65 -11.59
C ALA A 226 -39.28 -7.33 -10.46
N ILE A 227 -38.73 -7.29 -9.25
CA ILE A 227 -39.30 -7.91 -8.06
C ILE A 227 -39.22 -6.87 -6.93
N ALA A 228 -40.30 -6.67 -6.21
CA ALA A 228 -40.35 -5.85 -5.01
C ALA A 228 -41.10 -6.61 -3.91
N ASP A 229 -40.49 -6.73 -2.74
CA ASP A 229 -41.12 -7.20 -1.52
C ASP A 229 -41.12 -6.07 -0.46
N LEU A 230 -41.49 -6.39 0.79
CA LEU A 230 -41.57 -5.40 1.88
C LEU A 230 -40.21 -4.80 2.28
N ASP A 231 -39.10 -5.46 1.97
CA ASP A 231 -37.76 -5.10 2.47
C ASP A 231 -36.75 -4.81 1.33
N LYS A 232 -37.06 -5.25 0.11
CA LYS A 232 -36.11 -5.31 -1.02
C LYS A 232 -36.78 -5.02 -2.35
N ALA A 233 -36.06 -4.30 -3.20
CA ALA A 233 -36.33 -4.17 -4.62
C ALA A 233 -35.17 -4.77 -5.41
N PHE A 234 -35.49 -5.58 -6.40
CA PHE A 234 -34.56 -6.28 -7.27
C PHE A 234 -34.97 -6.06 -8.73
N SER A 235 -34.01 -5.72 -9.57
CA SER A 235 -34.20 -5.71 -11.02
C SER A 235 -33.03 -6.38 -11.71
N LYS A 236 -33.33 -7.11 -12.77
CA LYS A 236 -32.34 -7.82 -13.58
C LYS A 236 -32.72 -7.75 -15.04
N SER A 237 -31.73 -7.50 -15.90
CA SER A 237 -31.88 -7.57 -17.35
C SER A 237 -30.75 -8.41 -17.91
N VAL A 238 -31.10 -9.47 -18.64
CA VAL A 238 -30.15 -10.27 -19.42
C VAL A 238 -30.46 -10.05 -20.90
N THR A 239 -29.43 -9.69 -21.66
CA THR A 239 -29.51 -9.58 -23.12
C THR A 239 -28.41 -10.45 -23.74
N GLU A 240 -28.80 -11.37 -24.60
CA GLU A 240 -27.91 -12.28 -25.33
C GLU A 240 -28.08 -12.04 -26.84
N LEU A 241 -26.98 -11.75 -27.51
CA LEU A 241 -26.89 -11.65 -28.96
C LEU A 241 -26.01 -12.80 -29.43
N GLU A 242 -26.49 -13.60 -30.38
CA GLU A 242 -25.73 -14.71 -30.92
C GLU A 242 -25.86 -14.74 -32.44
N SER A 243 -24.76 -15.03 -33.13
CA SER A 243 -24.74 -15.25 -34.58
C SER A 243 -23.84 -16.42 -34.92
N SER A 244 -24.27 -17.24 -35.88
CA SER A 244 -23.51 -18.43 -36.27
C SER A 244 -23.66 -18.80 -37.75
N ILE A 245 -22.60 -19.40 -38.29
CA ILE A 245 -22.57 -20.04 -39.61
C ILE A 245 -21.64 -21.25 -39.52
N GLY A 246 -22.19 -22.46 -39.61
CA GLY A 246 -21.43 -23.69 -39.37
C GLY A 246 -20.77 -23.69 -37.99
N GLU A 247 -19.44 -23.76 -37.95
CA GLU A 247 -18.63 -23.78 -36.72
C GLU A 247 -18.22 -22.38 -36.24
N VAL A 248 -18.41 -21.34 -37.06
CA VAL A 248 -18.15 -19.95 -36.70
C VAL A 248 -19.27 -19.45 -35.80
N LYS A 249 -18.92 -18.94 -34.61
CA LYS A 249 -19.88 -18.35 -33.65
C LYS A 249 -19.34 -17.04 -33.09
N SER A 250 -20.24 -16.10 -32.83
CA SER A 250 -19.93 -14.91 -32.04
C SER A 250 -21.13 -14.52 -31.22
N GLY A 251 -20.87 -13.98 -30.04
CA GLY A 251 -21.94 -13.57 -29.15
C GLY A 251 -21.55 -12.48 -28.19
N VAL A 252 -22.58 -11.80 -27.69
CA VAL A 252 -22.48 -10.83 -26.62
C VAL A 252 -23.55 -11.15 -25.59
N VAL A 253 -23.13 -11.31 -24.33
CA VAL A 253 -24.04 -11.49 -23.20
C VAL A 253 -23.86 -10.32 -22.26
N LYS A 254 -24.93 -9.58 -22.00
CA LYS A 254 -24.99 -8.52 -21.00
C LYS A 254 -25.93 -8.92 -19.88
N ASN A 255 -25.46 -8.80 -18.63
CA ASN A 255 -26.24 -9.06 -17.43
C ASN A 255 -26.13 -7.84 -16.51
N ASP A 256 -27.21 -7.09 -16.38
CA ASP A 256 -27.34 -5.95 -15.48
C ASP A 256 -28.23 -6.34 -14.31
N GLN A 257 -27.81 -6.02 -13.09
CA GLN A 257 -28.61 -6.23 -11.88
C GLN A 257 -28.50 -5.05 -10.92
N ALA A 258 -29.61 -4.72 -10.27
CA ALA A 258 -29.67 -3.71 -9.24
C ALA A 258 -30.54 -4.19 -8.08
N ILE A 259 -30.04 -4.00 -6.86
CA ILE A 259 -30.66 -4.42 -5.61
C ILE A 259 -30.66 -3.24 -4.65
N ALA A 260 -31.82 -2.88 -4.15
CA ALA A 260 -31.98 -1.91 -3.07
C ALA A 260 -32.68 -2.61 -1.90
N SER A 261 -32.15 -2.42 -0.70
CA SER A 261 -32.72 -2.94 0.55
C SER A 261 -32.42 -1.98 1.69
N LEU A 262 -33.03 -2.21 2.86
CA LEU A 262 -32.79 -1.38 4.05
C LEU A 262 -31.30 -1.21 4.41
N ASN A 263 -30.50 -2.26 4.19
CA ASN A 263 -29.11 -2.30 4.66
C ASN A 263 -28.05 -2.27 3.55
N LYS A 264 -28.46 -2.34 2.29
CA LYS A 264 -27.55 -2.50 1.14
C LYS A 264 -28.15 -1.91 -0.14
N SER A 265 -27.33 -1.13 -0.85
CA SER A 265 -27.53 -0.77 -2.24
C SER A 265 -26.43 -1.43 -3.07
N PHE A 266 -26.81 -2.13 -4.13
CA PHE A 266 -25.90 -2.86 -4.98
C PHE A 266 -26.33 -2.71 -6.44
N ALA A 267 -25.36 -2.49 -7.32
CA ALA A 267 -25.57 -2.55 -8.75
C ALA A 267 -24.37 -3.22 -9.40
N GLU A 268 -24.63 -4.06 -10.40
CA GLU A 268 -23.61 -4.74 -11.17
C GLU A 268 -24.02 -4.76 -12.64
N SER A 269 -23.05 -4.52 -13.51
CA SER A 269 -23.17 -4.69 -14.95
C SER A 269 -22.02 -5.55 -15.44
N GLN A 270 -22.34 -6.65 -16.10
CA GLN A 270 -21.35 -7.54 -16.71
C GLN A 270 -21.63 -7.69 -18.20
N THR A 271 -20.60 -7.54 -19.03
CA THR A 271 -20.67 -7.76 -20.47
C THR A 271 -19.58 -8.75 -20.88
N GLN A 272 -19.98 -9.83 -21.54
CA GLN A 272 -19.10 -10.81 -22.16
C GLN A 272 -19.23 -10.71 -23.66
N VAL A 273 -18.12 -10.58 -24.37
CA VAL A 273 -18.02 -10.63 -25.83
C VAL A 273 -17.19 -11.83 -26.19
N GLN A 274 -17.67 -12.67 -27.10
CA GLN A 274 -16.97 -13.89 -27.50
C GLN A 274 -17.01 -14.10 -29.02
N SER A 275 -15.94 -14.70 -29.53
CA SER A 275 -15.88 -15.21 -30.90
C SER A 275 -15.18 -16.56 -30.90
N LYS A 276 -15.73 -17.53 -31.63
CA LYS A 276 -15.21 -18.90 -31.71
C LYS A 276 -15.16 -19.38 -33.16
N LEU A 277 -14.06 -20.05 -33.48
CA LEU A 277 -13.85 -20.83 -34.70
C LEU A 277 -13.12 -22.11 -34.30
N ASP A 278 -13.75 -23.27 -34.50
CA ASP A 278 -13.21 -24.58 -34.14
C ASP A 278 -12.79 -24.66 -32.66
N GLU A 279 -11.51 -24.94 -32.38
CA GLU A 279 -10.92 -24.95 -31.03
C GLU A 279 -10.44 -23.56 -30.56
N GLN A 280 -10.44 -22.55 -31.45
CA GLN A 280 -9.98 -21.20 -31.13
C GLN A 280 -11.12 -20.34 -30.61
N MET A 281 -10.87 -19.64 -29.51
CA MET A 281 -11.84 -18.73 -28.90
C MET A 281 -11.13 -17.48 -28.42
N ALA A 282 -11.72 -16.32 -28.69
CA ALA A 282 -11.36 -15.06 -28.06
C ALA A 282 -12.54 -14.57 -27.23
N ILE A 283 -12.24 -14.00 -26.07
CA ILE A 283 -13.25 -13.59 -25.10
C ILE A 283 -12.80 -12.34 -24.37
N VAL A 284 -13.73 -11.41 -24.20
CA VAL A 284 -13.57 -10.21 -23.38
C VAL A 284 -14.70 -10.20 -22.35
N ASN A 285 -14.37 -9.98 -21.09
CA ASN A 285 -15.33 -9.78 -20.02
C ASN A 285 -15.09 -8.42 -19.37
N THR A 286 -16.12 -7.61 -19.25
CA THR A 286 -16.09 -6.33 -18.55
C THR A 286 -17.12 -6.38 -17.44
N LYS A 287 -16.73 -6.01 -16.22
CA LYS A 287 -17.60 -6.02 -15.06
C LYS A 287 -17.46 -4.69 -14.31
N ALA A 288 -18.59 -4.09 -13.96
CA ALA A 288 -18.69 -2.93 -13.10
C ALA A 288 -19.55 -3.30 -11.90
N THR A 289 -19.09 -3.02 -10.68
CA THR A 289 -19.84 -3.30 -9.46
C THR A 289 -19.76 -2.12 -8.51
N THR A 290 -20.90 -1.70 -7.98
CA THR A 290 -20.99 -0.73 -6.91
C THR A 290 -21.77 -1.32 -5.75
N GLU A 291 -21.29 -1.10 -4.54
CA GLU A 291 -21.99 -1.50 -3.32
C GLU A 291 -21.84 -0.43 -2.25
N PHE A 292 -22.92 -0.16 -1.53
CA PHE A 292 -22.90 0.58 -0.28
C PHE A 292 -23.75 -0.12 0.75
N THR A 293 -23.26 -0.13 1.98
CA THR A 293 -23.96 -0.69 3.15
C THR A 293 -24.46 0.42 4.05
N ALA A 294 -25.47 0.13 4.88
CA ALA A 294 -25.98 1.09 5.87
C ALA A 294 -24.93 1.55 6.90
N LYS A 295 -23.78 0.87 7.00
CA LYS A 295 -22.64 1.27 7.85
C LYS A 295 -21.78 2.39 7.23
N GLY A 296 -22.10 2.84 6.01
CA GLY A 296 -21.29 3.80 5.26
C GLY A 296 -20.04 3.18 4.62
N GLU A 297 -19.91 1.86 4.64
CA GLU A 297 -18.87 1.13 3.93
C GLU A 297 -19.36 0.78 2.52
N GLY A 298 -18.48 0.84 1.54
CA GLY A 298 -18.84 0.63 0.15
C GLY A 298 -17.65 0.61 -0.78
N TYR A 299 -17.89 0.22 -2.02
CA TYR A 299 -16.88 0.21 -3.07
C TYR A 299 -17.52 0.44 -4.44
N ALA A 300 -16.71 0.95 -5.36
CA ALA A 300 -16.99 0.98 -6.78
C ALA A 300 -15.80 0.35 -7.51
N THR A 301 -16.06 -0.66 -8.32
CA THR A 301 -15.06 -1.41 -9.06
C THR A 301 -15.43 -1.48 -10.54
N TRP A 302 -14.41 -1.43 -11.38
CA TRP A 302 -14.52 -1.71 -12.80
C TRP A 302 -13.33 -2.55 -13.23
N ASP A 303 -13.60 -3.67 -13.88
CA ASP A 303 -12.57 -4.59 -14.31
C ASP A 303 -12.82 -5.13 -15.71
N VAL A 304 -11.72 -5.34 -16.44
CA VAL A 304 -11.71 -5.81 -17.83
C VAL A 304 -10.74 -6.96 -17.96
N ASN A 305 -11.20 -8.00 -18.61
CA ASN A 305 -10.47 -9.21 -18.92
C ASN A 305 -10.51 -9.47 -20.41
N ALA A 306 -9.36 -9.82 -20.98
CA ALA A 306 -9.27 -10.34 -22.33
C ALA A 306 -8.52 -11.66 -22.29
N GLY A 307 -8.99 -12.65 -23.03
CA GLY A 307 -8.29 -13.90 -23.15
C GLY A 307 -8.52 -14.61 -24.47
N VAL A 308 -7.60 -15.52 -24.76
CA VAL A 308 -7.58 -16.32 -25.98
C VAL A 308 -7.26 -17.76 -25.65
N TRP A 309 -8.05 -18.68 -26.21
CA TRP A 309 -7.74 -20.09 -26.29
C TRP A 309 -6.90 -20.33 -27.54
N TYR A 310 -5.66 -20.76 -27.34
CA TYR A 310 -4.73 -21.08 -28.41
C TYR A 310 -3.96 -22.35 -28.05
N ASN A 311 -3.90 -23.32 -28.97
CA ASN A 311 -3.26 -24.62 -28.75
C ASN A 311 -3.66 -25.30 -27.43
N LYS A 312 -4.96 -25.30 -27.10
CA LYS A 312 -5.54 -25.88 -25.87
C LYS A 312 -5.07 -25.23 -24.56
N GLN A 313 -4.36 -24.11 -24.64
CA GLN A 313 -3.97 -23.29 -23.50
C GLN A 313 -4.74 -21.97 -23.52
N PHE A 314 -5.16 -21.51 -22.34
CA PHE A 314 -5.81 -20.23 -22.18
C PHE A 314 -4.79 -19.17 -21.74
N TYR A 315 -4.71 -18.07 -22.48
CA TYR A 315 -3.88 -16.90 -22.17
C TYR A 315 -4.79 -15.72 -21.83
N LYS A 316 -4.42 -14.92 -20.83
CA LYS A 316 -5.24 -13.79 -20.37
C LYS A 316 -4.44 -12.57 -19.96
N ALA A 317 -5.11 -11.43 -20.03
CA ALA A 317 -4.70 -10.16 -19.44
C ALA A 317 -5.90 -9.52 -18.74
N GLY A 318 -5.64 -8.81 -17.64
CA GLY A 318 -6.66 -8.20 -16.80
C GLY A 318 -6.27 -6.81 -16.31
N MET A 319 -7.27 -5.97 -16.04
CA MET A 319 -7.13 -4.68 -15.38
C MET A 319 -8.28 -4.49 -14.40
N VAL A 320 -8.01 -3.86 -13.26
CA VAL A 320 -9.02 -3.45 -12.28
C VAL A 320 -8.80 -1.99 -11.86
N ILE A 321 -9.88 -1.26 -11.66
CA ILE A 321 -9.94 0.06 -11.03
C ILE A 321 -10.93 -0.03 -9.87
N SER A 322 -10.54 0.47 -8.70
CA SER A 322 -11.38 0.42 -7.50
C SER A 322 -11.29 1.71 -6.68
N ALA A 323 -12.41 2.12 -6.10
CA ALA A 323 -12.48 3.10 -5.02
C ALA A 323 -13.30 2.50 -3.86
N GLU A 324 -12.73 2.49 -2.66
CA GLU A 324 -13.25 1.76 -1.51
C GLU A 324 -13.33 2.69 -0.31
N VAL A 325 -14.42 2.62 0.45
CA VAL A 325 -14.57 3.25 1.76
C VAL A 325 -14.80 2.18 2.82
N LYS A 326 -13.90 2.14 3.79
CA LYS A 326 -13.93 1.18 4.91
C LYS A 326 -13.56 1.90 6.20
N ALA A 327 -14.37 1.74 7.24
CA ALA A 327 -14.19 2.45 8.51
C ALA A 327 -13.92 3.97 8.37
N GLY A 328 -14.62 4.64 7.44
CA GLY A 328 -14.50 6.09 7.21
C GLY A 328 -13.23 6.54 6.47
N LYS A 329 -12.38 5.63 6.01
CA LYS A 329 -11.20 5.93 5.18
C LYS A 329 -11.45 5.56 3.72
N VAL A 330 -11.02 6.43 2.81
CA VAL A 330 -11.12 6.20 1.36
C VAL A 330 -9.77 5.76 0.82
N SER A 331 -9.76 4.69 0.02
CA SER A 331 -8.60 4.23 -0.73
C SER A 331 -8.98 3.99 -2.19
N THR A 332 -8.04 4.24 -3.10
CA THR A 332 -8.22 4.02 -4.55
C THR A 332 -7.12 3.15 -5.10
N TYR A 333 -7.47 2.24 -6.00
CA TYR A 333 -6.55 1.24 -6.55
C TYR A 333 -6.70 1.14 -8.06
N ILE A 334 -5.56 0.89 -8.73
CA ILE A 334 -5.52 0.41 -10.11
C ILE A 334 -4.54 -0.76 -10.15
N GLY A 335 -4.95 -1.87 -10.76
CA GLY A 335 -4.16 -3.09 -10.86
C GLY A 335 -4.15 -3.61 -12.29
N PHE A 336 -3.03 -4.23 -12.68
CA PHE A 336 -2.82 -4.82 -13.99
C PHE A 336 -2.30 -6.25 -13.83
N MET A 337 -2.82 -7.17 -14.61
CA MET A 337 -2.37 -8.57 -14.69
C MET A 337 -2.02 -8.89 -16.14
N ALA A 338 -0.73 -8.83 -16.48
CA ALA A 338 -0.24 -9.19 -17.81
C ALA A 338 1.26 -9.52 -17.77
N ASN A 339 1.72 -10.40 -18.69
CA ASN A 339 3.15 -10.72 -18.83
C ASN A 339 3.95 -9.59 -19.50
N ASN A 340 3.26 -8.77 -20.28
CA ASN A 340 3.80 -7.69 -21.08
C ASN A 340 2.91 -6.46 -20.92
N PHE A 341 3.48 -5.35 -20.46
CA PHE A 341 2.76 -4.12 -20.18
C PHE A 341 3.60 -2.91 -20.58
N ALA A 342 2.98 -1.86 -21.14
CA ALA A 342 3.69 -0.71 -21.67
C ALA A 342 2.97 0.60 -21.34
N PHE A 343 3.73 1.62 -20.96
CA PHE A 343 3.27 3.01 -20.99
C PHE A 343 3.77 3.69 -22.27
N ILE A 344 2.84 4.31 -22.99
CA ILE A 344 3.06 4.86 -24.33
C ILE A 344 2.65 6.33 -24.35
N ASN A 345 3.51 7.19 -24.89
CA ASN A 345 3.25 8.60 -25.13
C ASN A 345 2.96 8.85 -26.62
N PRO A 346 1.78 9.34 -27.02
CA PRO A 346 1.47 9.67 -28.41
C PRO A 346 1.99 11.07 -28.76
N THR A 347 3.24 11.18 -29.21
CA THR A 347 3.83 12.47 -29.63
C THR A 347 3.89 12.54 -31.16
N ASN A 348 3.34 13.60 -31.75
CA ASN A 348 3.36 13.86 -33.21
C ASN A 348 2.78 12.72 -34.07
N GLY A 349 1.75 12.03 -33.59
CA GLY A 349 1.13 10.91 -34.31
C GLY A 349 1.97 9.62 -34.29
N GLN A 350 3.08 9.59 -33.57
CA GLN A 350 3.86 8.38 -33.30
C GLN A 350 3.69 7.95 -31.85
N PHE A 351 3.55 6.64 -31.65
CA PHE A 351 3.52 6.03 -30.33
C PHE A 351 4.95 5.81 -29.85
N GLU A 352 5.35 6.49 -28.78
CA GLU A 352 6.63 6.26 -28.13
C GLU A 352 6.44 5.52 -26.81
N THR A 353 6.94 4.28 -26.71
CA THR A 353 6.99 3.56 -25.43
C THR A 353 8.10 4.14 -24.55
N PHE A 354 7.76 4.57 -23.34
CA PHE A 354 8.73 5.12 -22.39
C PHE A 354 9.00 4.22 -21.18
N MET A 355 8.06 3.33 -20.84
CA MET A 355 8.24 2.30 -19.82
C MET A 355 7.58 1.00 -20.30
N TYR A 356 8.24 -0.14 -20.07
CA TYR A 356 7.78 -1.47 -20.46
C TYR A 356 8.11 -2.49 -19.38
N MET A 357 7.17 -3.32 -18.98
CA MET A 357 7.41 -4.50 -18.14
C MET A 357 7.41 -5.76 -19.00
N LYS A 358 8.48 -6.56 -18.92
CA LYS A 358 8.60 -7.86 -19.58
C LYS A 358 9.03 -8.90 -18.56
N ASN A 359 8.24 -9.96 -18.38
CA ASN A 359 8.59 -11.08 -17.50
C ASN A 359 9.01 -10.63 -16.08
N GLY A 360 8.30 -9.66 -15.51
CA GLY A 360 8.56 -9.13 -14.17
C GLY A 360 9.69 -8.10 -14.08
N GLN A 361 10.39 -7.78 -15.17
CA GLN A 361 11.40 -6.72 -15.20
C GLN A 361 10.87 -5.45 -15.86
N ILE A 362 11.13 -4.29 -15.25
CA ILE A 362 10.80 -2.97 -15.80
C ILE A 362 11.98 -2.44 -16.61
N PHE A 363 11.67 -1.92 -17.79
CA PHE A 363 12.55 -1.19 -18.69
C PHE A 363 12.01 0.22 -18.86
N MET A 364 12.85 1.25 -18.71
CA MET A 364 12.46 2.64 -18.87
C MET A 364 13.48 3.38 -19.71
N LYS A 365 13.02 4.23 -20.63
CA LYS A 365 13.90 5.10 -21.40
C LYS A 365 14.42 6.23 -20.51
N GLU A 366 15.75 6.38 -20.47
CA GLU A 366 16.42 7.42 -19.67
C GLU A 366 15.98 8.86 -20.03
N THR A 367 15.60 9.11 -21.28
CA THR A 367 15.16 10.43 -21.75
C THR A 367 13.87 10.91 -21.09
N PHE A 368 13.11 10.02 -20.45
CA PHE A 368 11.91 10.33 -19.68
C PHE A 368 12.19 10.52 -18.18
N ILE A 369 13.46 10.38 -17.76
CA ILE A 369 13.90 10.55 -16.38
C ILE A 369 14.79 11.81 -16.34
N ASP A 370 14.22 12.95 -15.92
CA ASP A 370 15.00 14.17 -15.69
C ASP A 370 15.86 14.04 -14.42
N LYS A 371 15.26 13.57 -13.33
CA LYS A 371 15.92 13.36 -12.03
C LYS A 371 15.38 12.11 -11.34
N ALA A 372 16.28 11.37 -10.69
CA ALA A 372 15.94 10.22 -9.86
C ALA A 372 16.45 10.41 -8.43
N TRP A 373 15.59 10.18 -7.43
CA TRP A 373 15.96 10.11 -6.02
C TRP A 373 15.81 8.65 -5.58
N LEU A 374 16.93 8.04 -5.19
CA LEU A 374 17.00 6.62 -4.85
C LEU A 374 17.56 6.48 -3.43
N ASN A 375 16.92 5.67 -2.58
CA ASN A 375 17.43 5.38 -1.23
C ASN A 375 18.66 4.46 -1.29
N SER A 376 18.68 3.51 -2.21
CA SER A 376 19.80 2.59 -2.44
C SER A 376 19.83 2.18 -3.91
N VAL A 377 21.03 2.00 -4.46
CA VAL A 377 21.27 1.50 -5.81
C VAL A 377 22.41 0.49 -5.78
N VAL A 378 22.19 -0.66 -6.41
CA VAL A 378 23.25 -1.64 -6.70
C VAL A 378 23.59 -1.51 -8.18
N VAL A 379 24.81 -1.06 -8.48
CA VAL A 379 25.29 -0.88 -9.84
C VAL A 379 26.04 -2.15 -10.27
N THR A 380 25.65 -2.75 -11.38
CA THR A 380 26.24 -4.02 -11.88
C THR A 380 27.21 -3.85 -13.04
N ASP A 381 27.20 -2.69 -13.69
CA ASP A 381 28.10 -2.36 -14.81
C ASP A 381 28.90 -1.10 -14.50
N LYS A 382 28.28 0.08 -14.62
CA LYS A 382 28.95 1.36 -14.32
C LYS A 382 27.97 2.51 -14.06
N MET A 383 28.45 3.54 -13.38
CA MET A 383 27.82 4.86 -13.29
C MET A 383 28.71 5.89 -13.99
N THR A 384 28.22 6.48 -15.08
CA THR A 384 29.03 7.34 -15.96
C THR A 384 28.30 8.66 -16.22
N SER A 385 29.02 9.78 -16.14
CA SER A 385 28.46 11.08 -16.57
C SER A 385 28.26 11.13 -18.09
N ALA A 386 27.20 11.79 -18.55
CA ALA A 386 26.84 11.87 -19.98
C ALA A 386 27.97 12.38 -20.90
N ASN A 387 28.85 13.26 -20.41
CA ASN A 387 29.96 13.82 -21.19
C ASN A 387 31.31 13.14 -20.92
N TYR A 388 31.35 11.98 -20.26
CA TYR A 388 32.60 11.34 -19.86
C TYR A 388 33.50 11.04 -21.07
N VAL A 389 34.76 11.50 -20.98
CA VAL A 389 35.84 11.14 -21.90
C VAL A 389 37.07 10.79 -21.05
N PRO A 390 37.64 9.58 -21.18
CA PRO A 390 38.77 9.14 -20.38
C PRO A 390 39.92 10.15 -20.38
N GLY A 391 40.39 10.50 -19.18
CA GLY A 391 41.48 11.44 -18.93
C GLY A 391 41.19 12.90 -19.32
N LYS A 392 39.94 13.28 -19.63
CA LYS A 392 39.60 14.64 -20.06
C LYS A 392 38.48 15.30 -19.25
N VAL A 393 37.30 14.71 -19.21
CA VAL A 393 36.09 15.35 -18.63
C VAL A 393 35.09 14.32 -18.15
N GLY A 394 34.27 14.68 -17.17
CA GLY A 394 33.26 13.81 -16.57
C GLY A 394 33.83 12.83 -15.55
N PHE A 395 33.01 11.85 -15.15
CA PHE A 395 33.37 10.78 -14.25
C PHE A 395 32.84 9.42 -14.73
N ASN A 396 33.50 8.35 -14.29
CA ASN A 396 33.10 6.97 -14.48
C ASN A 396 33.42 6.14 -13.24
N ILE A 397 32.44 5.39 -12.73
CA ILE A 397 32.60 4.43 -11.65
C ILE A 397 32.23 3.06 -12.22
N ASP A 398 33.22 2.19 -12.43
CA ASP A 398 33.04 0.87 -13.02
C ASP A 398 32.89 -0.18 -11.91
N ALA A 399 31.71 -0.81 -11.85
CA ALA A 399 31.37 -1.76 -10.80
C ALA A 399 31.94 -3.16 -11.04
N LYS A 400 32.42 -3.47 -12.26
CA LYS A 400 33.03 -4.77 -12.58
C LYS A 400 34.50 -4.81 -12.19
N THR A 401 35.20 -3.69 -12.33
CA THR A 401 36.63 -3.55 -12.03
C THR A 401 36.89 -2.91 -10.66
N GLY A 402 35.95 -2.08 -10.17
CA GLY A 402 36.12 -1.25 -8.99
C GLY A 402 36.82 0.09 -9.26
N ASP A 403 37.19 0.36 -10.51
CA ASP A 403 37.87 1.59 -10.89
C ASP A 403 36.92 2.80 -10.86
N ALA A 404 37.40 3.92 -10.32
CA ALA A 404 36.69 5.19 -10.33
C ALA A 404 37.57 6.31 -10.87
N GLU A 405 37.11 6.99 -11.92
CA GLU A 405 37.77 8.13 -12.54
C GLU A 405 36.91 9.38 -12.37
N PHE A 406 37.48 10.44 -11.80
CA PHE A 406 36.89 11.76 -11.73
C PHE A 406 37.86 12.80 -12.29
N ASN A 407 37.57 13.35 -13.48
CA ASN A 407 38.50 14.27 -14.16
C ASN A 407 38.62 15.65 -13.46
N LYS A 408 37.60 16.06 -12.69
CA LYS A 408 37.59 17.30 -11.89
C LYS A 408 36.87 17.09 -10.56
N LEU A 409 37.50 16.34 -9.64
CA LEU A 409 36.97 16.14 -8.29
C LEU A 409 37.37 17.31 -7.38
N LEU A 410 36.39 18.05 -6.85
CA LEU A 410 36.59 19.05 -5.79
C LEU A 410 36.07 18.48 -4.46
N ILE A 411 36.94 18.41 -3.46
CA ILE A 411 36.59 17.96 -2.10
C ILE A 411 36.80 19.13 -1.15
N SER A 412 35.71 19.64 -0.57
CA SER A 412 35.75 20.66 0.49
C SER A 412 35.60 19.97 1.84
N GLY A 413 36.72 19.63 2.48
CA GLY A 413 36.75 18.91 3.76
C GLY A 413 37.88 17.88 3.83
N ASP A 414 37.74 16.91 4.74
CA ASP A 414 38.71 15.83 4.90
C ASP A 414 38.59 14.80 3.77
N PHE A 415 39.74 14.27 3.31
CA PHE A 415 39.83 13.19 2.33
C PHE A 415 40.67 12.05 2.91
N LYS A 416 40.16 10.82 2.80
CA LYS A 416 40.81 9.63 3.38
C LYS A 416 40.81 8.48 2.37
N ILE A 417 41.97 7.90 2.15
CA ILE A 417 42.14 6.62 1.44
C ILE A 417 42.49 5.56 2.50
N VAL A 418 41.73 4.47 2.54
CA VAL A 418 41.97 3.33 3.44
C VAL A 418 42.26 2.11 2.59
N GLY A 419 43.46 1.55 2.74
CA GLY A 419 43.82 0.24 2.20
C GLY A 419 44.30 -0.71 3.29
N ASP A 420 44.45 -1.98 2.94
CA ASP A 420 44.77 -3.06 3.89
C ASP A 420 46.14 -2.90 4.57
N ALA A 421 47.11 -2.29 3.89
CA ALA A 421 48.49 -2.13 4.36
C ALA A 421 48.90 -0.66 4.61
N GLY A 422 48.00 0.31 4.45
CA GLY A 422 48.36 1.72 4.60
C GLY A 422 47.18 2.66 4.33
N ARG A 423 47.30 3.90 4.81
CA ARG A 423 46.25 4.90 4.60
C ARG A 423 46.83 6.30 4.40
N VAL A 424 46.12 7.12 3.63
CA VAL A 424 46.40 8.55 3.46
C VAL A 424 45.25 9.34 4.05
N LEU A 425 45.56 10.35 4.87
CA LEU A 425 44.59 11.27 5.45
C LEU A 425 45.00 12.71 5.10
N VAL A 426 44.10 13.45 4.50
CA VAL A 426 44.20 14.90 4.31
C VAL A 426 43.12 15.54 5.17
N ASP A 427 43.53 16.32 6.16
CA ASP A 427 42.63 17.02 7.10
C ASP A 427 43.08 18.47 7.33
N GLY A 428 42.42 19.19 8.23
CA GLY A 428 42.76 20.57 8.61
C GLY A 428 44.19 20.79 9.15
N THR A 429 44.97 19.73 9.39
CA THR A 429 46.37 19.77 9.84
C THR A 429 47.38 19.43 8.72
N GLY A 430 46.91 19.00 7.56
CA GLY A 430 47.71 18.65 6.38
C GLY A 430 47.70 17.15 6.05
N MET A 431 48.54 16.73 5.10
CA MET A 431 48.56 15.36 4.58
C MET A 431 49.42 14.43 5.45
N THR A 432 48.86 13.30 5.88
CA THR A 432 49.54 12.25 6.64
C THR A 432 49.49 10.92 5.87
N VAL A 433 50.63 10.27 5.71
CA VAL A 433 50.73 8.90 5.19
C VAL A 433 51.09 7.97 6.34
N TYR A 434 50.32 6.90 6.51
CA TYR A 434 50.56 5.88 7.54
C TYR A 434 51.13 4.61 6.93
N ASP A 435 52.07 3.97 7.63
CA ASP A 435 52.54 2.62 7.32
C ASP A 435 51.51 1.55 7.74
N GLU A 436 51.81 0.29 7.41
CA GLU A 436 51.01 -0.91 7.72
C GLU A 436 50.77 -1.14 9.22
N ASN A 437 51.59 -0.52 10.07
CA ASN A 437 51.48 -0.58 11.53
C ASN A 437 50.73 0.62 12.12
N GLY A 438 50.16 1.48 11.28
CA GLY A 438 49.42 2.67 11.69
C GLY A 438 50.30 3.82 12.20
N ARG A 439 51.61 3.80 11.93
CA ARG A 439 52.54 4.88 12.29
C ARG A 439 52.65 5.88 11.13
N TRP A 440 52.75 7.16 11.44
CA TRP A 440 53.05 8.19 10.45
C TRP A 440 54.41 7.97 9.77
N ALA A 441 54.39 7.61 8.49
CA ALA A 441 55.58 7.52 7.65
C ALA A 441 55.98 8.88 7.08
N VAL A 442 55.00 9.73 6.75
CA VAL A 442 55.21 11.09 6.21
C VAL A 442 54.10 12.03 6.71
N LYS A 443 54.45 13.26 7.09
CA LYS A 443 53.50 14.36 7.38
C LYS A 443 53.92 15.63 6.65
N VAL A 444 53.01 16.23 5.90
CA VAL A 444 53.19 17.52 5.21
C VAL A 444 52.07 18.46 5.66
N GLY A 445 52.42 19.51 6.40
CA GLY A 445 51.45 20.45 6.98
C GLY A 445 51.90 20.99 8.33
N ARG A 446 51.03 21.73 9.01
CA ARG A 446 51.36 22.35 10.30
C ARG A 446 51.50 21.23 11.34
N ARG A 447 52.69 21.08 11.92
CA ARG A 447 52.93 20.17 13.05
C ARG A 447 51.99 20.61 14.19
N PRO A 448 51.15 19.72 14.76
CA PRO A 448 50.45 20.04 16.01
C PRO A 448 51.48 20.50 17.04
N ALA A 449 51.15 21.55 17.79
CA ALA A 449 52.01 22.10 18.83
C ALA A 449 52.31 21.06 19.92
#